data_AF-A0A2E8HR49-F1
#
_entry.id   AF-A0A2E8HR49-F1
#
_cell.length_a   1.000
_cell.length_b   1.000
_cell.length_c   1.000
_cell.angle_alpha   90.00
_cell.angle_beta   90.00
_cell.angle_gamma   90.00
#
_symmetry.space_group_name_H-M   'P 1'
#
loop_
_entity.id
_entity.type
_entity.pdbx_description
1 polymer ?
#
loop_
_entity_poly.entity_id
_entity_poly.type
_entity_poly.pdbx_seq_one_letter_code
_entity_poly.pdbx_strand_id
1 'polypeptide(L)'
;MNNEKQTISKEEAVATLKSVDSTKRDAIQSFRIPLLLVTLISLSYSLVVFSWGMTEHDNLWALGMYIGSASFGIFVAFYLYTFRLLGIKVSVLARTKDRIKSELLLLVIFAVILIFGRQFRVYEGFEYAPHIAALISGGFMAYLLYKYPTGEYLQEIKHND
;
A
#
# COMPACT_ATOMS: atom_id res chain seq x y z
N MET A 1 37.12 -38.70 -13.28
CA MET A 1 35.91 -37.88 -13.09
C MET A 1 35.95 -37.28 -11.69
N ASN A 2 36.48 -36.06 -11.54
CA ASN A 2 36.49 -35.37 -10.25
C ASN A 2 35.33 -34.37 -10.21
N ASN A 3 34.48 -34.54 -9.19
CA ASN A 3 33.37 -33.66 -8.85
C ASN A 3 33.93 -32.33 -8.33
N GLU A 4 34.08 -31.34 -9.21
CA GLU A 4 34.18 -29.95 -8.80
C GLU A 4 32.80 -29.50 -8.31
N LYS A 5 32.56 -29.62 -7.00
CA LYS A 5 31.50 -28.86 -6.35
C LYS A 5 31.84 -27.39 -6.55
N GLN A 6 31.20 -26.74 -7.52
CA GLN A 6 31.20 -25.29 -7.71
C GLN A 6 30.62 -24.64 -6.45
N THR A 7 31.46 -24.42 -5.46
CA THR A 7 31.16 -23.56 -4.32
C THR A 7 31.26 -22.13 -4.84
N ILE A 8 30.13 -21.60 -5.32
CA ILE A 8 29.98 -20.19 -5.66
C ILE A 8 30.55 -19.39 -4.49
N SER A 9 31.53 -18.52 -4.75
CA SER A 9 32.11 -17.68 -3.69
C SER A 9 30.99 -16.83 -3.08
N LYS A 10 31.04 -16.56 -1.77
CA LYS A 10 30.02 -15.75 -1.10
C LYS A 10 29.90 -14.37 -1.75
N GLU A 11 31.01 -13.83 -2.26
CA GLU A 11 31.06 -12.57 -2.99
C GLU A 11 30.34 -12.65 -4.35
N GLU A 12 30.54 -13.72 -5.11
CA GLU A 12 29.85 -13.95 -6.39
C GLU A 12 28.34 -14.18 -6.21
N ALA A 13 27.95 -14.90 -5.15
CA ALA A 13 26.56 -15.10 -4.79
C ALA A 13 25.86 -13.77 -4.41
N VAL A 14 26.55 -12.90 -3.65
CA VAL A 14 26.05 -11.57 -3.27
C VAL A 14 25.97 -10.63 -4.48
N ALA A 15 26.97 -10.64 -5.37
CA ALA A 15 26.96 -9.85 -6.59
C ALA A 15 25.82 -10.26 -7.54
N THR A 16 25.58 -11.57 -7.67
CA THR A 16 24.47 -12.11 -8.45
C THR A 16 23.11 -11.81 -7.81
N LEU A 17 23.00 -11.86 -6.48
CA LEU A 17 21.78 -11.44 -5.79
C LEU A 17 21.47 -9.96 -6.06
N LYS A 18 22.49 -9.10 -5.96
CA LYS A 18 22.38 -7.66 -6.16
C LYS A 18 21.97 -7.31 -7.59
N SER A 19 22.50 -7.99 -8.60
CA SER A 19 22.12 -7.77 -10.01
C SER A 19 20.71 -8.28 -10.31
N VAL A 20 20.27 -9.37 -9.69
CA VAL A 20 18.90 -9.87 -9.79
C VAL A 20 17.91 -8.90 -9.13
N ASP A 21 18.26 -8.35 -7.96
CA ASP A 21 17.41 -7.39 -7.25
C ASP A 21 17.30 -6.05 -7.99
N SER A 22 18.39 -5.56 -8.59
CA SER A 22 18.35 -4.35 -9.42
C SER A 22 17.50 -4.57 -10.68
N THR A 23 17.64 -5.72 -11.34
CA THR A 23 16.84 -6.05 -12.53
C THR A 23 15.35 -6.15 -12.20
N LYS A 24 14.99 -6.73 -11.05
CA LYS A 24 13.59 -6.75 -10.57
C LYS A 24 13.07 -5.34 -10.30
N ARG A 25 13.89 -4.49 -9.65
CA ARG A 25 13.53 -3.10 -9.36
C ARG A 25 13.29 -2.30 -10.65
N ASP A 26 14.14 -2.48 -11.65
CA ASP A 26 14.01 -1.84 -12.96
C ASP A 26 12.78 -2.36 -13.72
N ALA A 27 12.48 -3.66 -13.64
CA ALA A 27 11.25 -4.23 -14.20
C ALA A 27 9.99 -3.69 -13.50
N ILE A 28 10.00 -3.53 -12.17
CA ILE A 28 8.91 -2.93 -11.41
C ILE A 28 8.73 -1.45 -11.78
N GLN A 29 9.81 -0.70 -11.99
CA GLN A 29 9.74 0.69 -12.44
C GLN A 29 9.22 0.83 -13.87
N SER A 30 9.63 -0.08 -14.76
CA SER A 30 9.21 -0.07 -16.18
C SER A 30 7.75 -0.53 -16.33
N PHE A 31 7.32 -1.52 -15.55
CA PHE A 31 5.93 -1.97 -15.46
C PHE A 31 5.17 -1.33 -14.29
N ARG A 32 5.31 0.00 -14.15
CA ARG A 32 4.58 0.78 -13.15
C ARG A 32 3.08 0.52 -13.25
N ILE A 33 2.43 0.45 -12.10
CA ILE A 33 0.98 0.40 -11.98
C ILE A 33 0.41 1.59 -12.75
N PRO A 34 -0.63 1.41 -13.58
CA PRO A 34 -1.27 2.53 -14.25
C PRO A 34 -1.73 3.55 -13.21
N LEU A 35 -1.35 4.82 -13.41
CA LEU A 35 -1.68 5.93 -12.51
C LEU A 35 -3.18 5.98 -12.22
N LEU A 36 -4.00 5.64 -13.21
CA LEU A 36 -5.45 5.55 -13.09
C LEU A 36 -5.90 4.52 -12.04
N LEU A 37 -5.21 3.38 -11.92
CA LEU A 37 -5.55 2.39 -10.90
C LEU A 37 -5.15 2.88 -9.51
N VAL A 38 -4.01 3.55 -9.38
CA VAL A 38 -3.58 4.18 -8.11
C VAL A 38 -4.58 5.25 -7.66
N THR A 39 -5.04 6.10 -8.57
CA THR A 39 -6.03 7.13 -8.25
C THR A 39 -7.37 6.50 -7.87
N LEU A 40 -7.84 5.48 -8.59
CA LEU A 40 -9.09 4.79 -8.27
C LEU A 40 -9.07 4.09 -6.90
N ILE A 41 -7.97 3.42 -6.54
CA ILE A 41 -7.78 2.82 -5.20
C ILE A 41 -7.84 3.90 -4.13
N SER A 42 -7.12 5.00 -4.35
CA SER A 42 -7.00 6.11 -3.40
C SER A 42 -8.32 6.84 -3.20
N LEU A 43 -9.07 7.08 -4.29
CA LEU A 43 -10.40 7.69 -4.24
C LEU A 43 -11.41 6.78 -3.55
N SER A 44 -11.35 5.47 -3.80
CA SER A 44 -12.22 4.50 -3.13
C SER A 44 -11.98 4.47 -1.62
N TYR A 45 -10.70 4.53 -1.21
CA TYR A 45 -10.34 4.60 0.21
C TYR A 45 -10.75 5.93 0.85
N SER A 46 -10.54 7.05 0.14
CA SER A 46 -11.00 8.38 0.55
C SER A 46 -12.51 8.41 0.77
N LEU A 47 -13.29 7.78 -0.13
CA LEU A 47 -14.74 7.64 0.00
C LEU A 47 -15.14 6.84 1.26
N VAL A 48 -14.40 5.79 1.62
CA VAL A 48 -14.65 5.03 2.86
C VAL A 48 -14.45 5.91 4.09
N VAL A 49 -13.32 6.63 4.17
CA VAL A 49 -13.01 7.52 5.31
C VAL A 49 -14.02 8.65 5.44
N PHE A 50 -14.37 9.27 4.30
CA PHE A 50 -15.38 10.33 4.25
C PHE A 50 -16.75 9.82 4.70
N SER A 51 -17.22 8.73 4.10
CA SER A 51 -18.52 8.14 4.39
C SER A 51 -18.63 7.73 5.85
N TRP A 52 -17.57 7.15 6.43
CA TRP A 52 -17.52 6.82 7.85
C TRP A 52 -17.63 8.07 8.75
N GLY A 53 -16.89 9.14 8.45
CA GLY A 53 -16.95 10.37 9.23
C GLY A 53 -18.30 11.09 9.12
N MET A 54 -19.01 10.91 8.01
CA MET A 54 -20.35 11.46 7.75
C MET A 54 -21.48 10.53 8.23
N THR A 55 -21.17 9.31 8.65
CA THR A 55 -22.19 8.34 9.10
C THR A 55 -22.70 8.71 10.50
N GLU A 56 -23.95 9.13 10.57
CA GLU A 56 -24.74 9.32 11.78
C GLU A 56 -26.16 8.81 11.52
N HIS A 57 -26.70 7.99 12.43
CA HIS A 57 -28.06 7.41 12.32
C HIS A 57 -28.31 6.65 10.99
N ASP A 58 -29.58 6.49 10.58
CA ASP A 58 -30.03 5.85 9.32
C ASP A 58 -29.74 6.72 8.08
N ASN A 59 -28.49 7.14 7.91
CA ASN A 59 -28.09 8.00 6.81
C ASN A 59 -27.53 7.20 5.63
N LEU A 60 -27.84 7.64 4.41
CA LEU A 60 -27.34 7.09 3.14
C LEU A 60 -25.81 7.03 3.06
N TRP A 61 -25.08 7.83 3.85
CA TRP A 61 -23.61 7.77 3.89
C TRP A 61 -23.05 6.39 4.25
N ALA A 62 -23.79 5.56 4.99
CA ALA A 62 -23.40 4.17 5.22
C ALA A 62 -23.28 3.37 3.90
N LEU A 63 -24.12 3.67 2.89
CA LEU A 63 -24.02 3.07 1.56
C LEU A 63 -22.73 3.49 0.85
N GLY A 64 -22.32 4.76 1.01
CA GLY A 64 -21.05 5.26 0.47
C GLY A 64 -19.85 4.47 1.00
N MET A 65 -19.89 4.07 2.28
CA MET A 65 -18.87 3.22 2.88
C MET A 65 -18.84 1.82 2.25
N TYR A 66 -19.99 1.19 2.03
CA TYR A 66 -20.07 -0.12 1.39
C TYR A 66 -19.61 -0.09 -0.06
N ILE A 67 -20.05 0.91 -0.83
CA ILE A 67 -19.63 1.11 -2.22
C ILE A 67 -18.12 1.35 -2.27
N GLY A 68 -17.60 2.27 -1.45
CA GLY A 68 -16.17 2.56 -1.38
C GLY A 68 -15.34 1.32 -1.01
N SER A 69 -15.82 0.51 -0.05
CA SER A 69 -15.14 -0.71 0.36
C SER A 69 -15.14 -1.77 -0.73
N ALA A 70 -16.27 -1.96 -1.43
CA ALA A 70 -16.39 -2.89 -2.54
C ALA A 70 -15.50 -2.47 -3.72
N SER A 71 -15.54 -1.20 -4.12
CA SER A 71 -14.69 -0.64 -5.17
C SER A 71 -13.21 -0.75 -4.81
N PHE A 72 -12.83 -0.45 -3.56
CA PHE A 72 -11.46 -0.61 -3.08
C PHE A 72 -10.99 -2.06 -3.22
N GLY A 73 -11.79 -3.03 -2.78
CA GLY A 73 -11.47 -4.46 -2.92
C GLY A 73 -11.29 -4.88 -4.38
N ILE A 74 -12.16 -4.43 -5.28
CA ILE A 74 -12.07 -4.72 -6.72
C ILE A 74 -10.79 -4.13 -7.31
N PHE A 75 -10.47 -2.87 -7.03
CA PHE A 75 -9.28 -2.22 -7.58
C PHE A 75 -7.99 -2.80 -7.01
N VAL A 76 -7.96 -3.17 -5.73
CA VAL A 76 -6.84 -3.91 -5.13
C VAL A 76 -6.68 -5.28 -5.78
N ALA A 77 -7.76 -6.00 -6.06
CA ALA A 77 -7.71 -7.27 -6.78
C ALA A 77 -7.14 -7.10 -8.20
N PHE A 78 -7.57 -6.07 -8.94
CA PHE A 78 -6.99 -5.72 -10.24
C PHE A 78 -5.50 -5.38 -10.13
N TYR A 79 -5.11 -4.63 -9.11
CA TYR A 79 -3.70 -4.29 -8.84
C TYR A 79 -2.87 -5.56 -8.62
N LEU A 80 -3.33 -6.50 -7.80
CA LEU A 80 -2.65 -7.77 -7.57
C LEU A 80 -2.61 -8.63 -8.83
N TYR A 81 -3.68 -8.60 -9.62
CA TYR A 81 -3.76 -9.30 -10.89
C TYR A 81 -2.75 -8.76 -11.92
N THR A 82 -2.58 -7.44 -12.01
CA THR A 82 -1.54 -6.82 -12.85
C THR A 82 -0.15 -7.31 -12.46
N PHE A 83 0.19 -7.34 -11.18
CA PHE A 83 1.49 -7.88 -10.75
C PHE A 83 1.66 -9.37 -11.06
N ARG A 84 0.58 -10.15 -10.92
CA ARG A 84 0.58 -11.57 -11.28
C ARG A 84 0.83 -11.78 -12.78
N LEU A 85 0.22 -10.97 -13.65
CA LEU A 85 0.47 -11.00 -15.09
C LEU A 85 1.92 -10.66 -15.44
N LEU A 86 2.53 -9.76 -14.68
CA LEU A 86 3.93 -9.37 -14.81
C LEU A 86 4.92 -10.39 -14.23
N GLY A 87 4.43 -11.52 -13.70
CA GLY A 87 5.27 -12.55 -13.07
C GLY A 87 5.86 -12.13 -11.71
N ILE A 88 5.47 -10.97 -11.18
CA ILE A 88 5.94 -10.45 -9.90
C ILE A 88 5.08 -11.07 -8.79
N LYS A 89 5.69 -11.92 -7.96
CA LYS A 89 5.01 -12.50 -6.79
C LYS A 89 4.87 -11.44 -5.70
N VAL A 90 3.74 -10.73 -5.69
CA VAL A 90 3.37 -9.86 -4.57
C VAL A 90 2.89 -10.73 -3.41
N SER A 91 3.66 -10.75 -2.32
CA SER A 91 3.21 -11.35 -1.07
C SER A 91 2.27 -10.37 -0.37
N VAL A 92 0.97 -10.62 -0.42
CA VAL A 92 -0.04 -9.81 0.29
C VAL A 92 0.13 -9.90 1.81
N LEU A 93 0.59 -11.06 2.30
CA LEU A 93 0.91 -11.26 3.71
C LEU A 93 2.37 -10.87 3.97
N ALA A 94 2.59 -10.00 4.96
CA ALA A 94 3.92 -9.70 5.46
C ALA A 94 4.59 -10.97 6.04
N ARG A 95 5.57 -11.51 5.32
CA ARG A 95 6.34 -12.69 5.76
C ARG A 95 7.51 -12.35 6.68
N THR A 96 7.92 -11.08 6.72
CA THR A 96 9.11 -10.62 7.45
C THR A 96 8.71 -9.72 8.62
N LYS A 97 9.40 -9.85 9.77
CA LYS A 97 9.13 -9.06 10.99
C LYS A 97 9.15 -7.54 10.74
N ASP A 98 10.07 -7.05 9.92
CA ASP A 98 10.18 -5.63 9.61
C ASP A 98 9.01 -5.13 8.77
N ARG A 99 8.53 -5.97 7.85
CA ARG A 99 7.34 -5.67 7.03
C ARG A 99 6.06 -5.64 7.86
N ILE A 100 5.92 -6.55 8.82
CA ILE A 100 4.79 -6.54 9.77
C ILE A 100 4.79 -5.24 10.57
N LYS A 101 5.96 -4.77 11.05
CA LYS A 101 6.06 -3.50 11.78
C LYS A 101 5.65 -2.30 10.93
N SER A 102 6.10 -2.21 9.67
CA SER A 102 5.69 -1.12 8.77
C SER A 102 4.21 -1.15 8.44
N GLU A 103 3.63 -2.33 8.18
CA GLU A 103 2.21 -2.47 7.88
C GLU A 103 1.36 -2.13 9.12
N LEU A 104 1.79 -2.53 10.32
CA LEU A 104 1.14 -2.15 11.57
C LEU A 104 1.19 -0.65 11.81
N LEU A 105 2.33 0.00 11.57
CA LEU A 105 2.47 1.45 11.69
C LEU A 105 1.52 2.18 10.72
N LEU A 106 1.45 1.73 9.46
CA LEU A 106 0.53 2.26 8.45
C LEU A 106 -0.93 2.10 8.90
N LEU A 107 -1.29 0.92 9.41
CA LEU A 107 -2.63 0.65 9.94
C LEU A 107 -2.97 1.61 11.08
N VAL A 108 -2.05 1.85 12.01
CA VAL A 108 -2.24 2.81 13.11
C VAL A 108 -2.44 4.23 12.58
N ILE A 109 -1.62 4.69 11.63
CA ILE A 109 -1.75 6.03 11.02
C ILE A 109 -3.14 6.20 10.38
N PHE A 110 -3.57 5.22 9.57
CA PHE A 110 -4.88 5.25 8.93
C PHE A 110 -6.03 5.18 9.93
N ALA A 111 -5.92 4.35 10.97
CA ALA A 111 -6.92 4.26 12.04
C ALA A 111 -7.06 5.58 12.80
N VAL A 112 -5.94 6.24 13.12
CA VAL A 112 -5.92 7.57 13.74
C VAL A 112 -6.66 8.58 12.85
N ILE A 113 -6.32 8.68 11.56
CA ILE A 113 -7.00 9.60 10.63
C ILE A 113 -8.51 9.36 10.62
N LEU A 114 -8.93 8.10 10.59
CA LEU A 114 -10.33 7.69 10.50
C LEU A 114 -11.11 8.02 11.80
N ILE A 115 -10.53 7.77 12.97
CA ILE A 115 -11.14 8.09 14.27
C ILE A 115 -11.22 9.60 14.47
N PHE A 116 -10.11 10.31 14.29
CA PHE A 116 -10.06 11.76 14.51
C PHE A 116 -10.95 12.52 13.51
N GLY A 117 -10.99 12.10 12.24
CA GLY A 117 -11.88 12.71 11.24
C GLY A 117 -13.35 12.72 11.64
N ARG A 118 -13.82 11.67 12.35
CA ARG A 118 -15.16 11.63 12.92
C ARG A 118 -15.25 12.39 14.26
N GLN A 119 -14.25 12.23 15.13
CA GLN A 119 -14.23 12.86 16.45
C GLN A 119 -14.34 14.39 16.38
N PHE A 120 -13.57 15.02 15.49
CA PHE A 120 -13.60 16.48 15.29
C PHE A 120 -14.96 16.97 14.77
N ARG A 121 -15.66 16.17 13.96
CA ARG A 121 -17.02 16.49 13.52
C ARG A 121 -18.04 16.36 14.65
N VAL A 122 -18.04 15.21 15.34
CA VAL A 122 -19.06 14.87 16.33
C VAL A 122 -18.94 15.68 17.63
N TYR A 123 -17.72 15.90 18.12
CA TYR A 123 -17.48 16.50 19.44
C TYR A 123 -17.09 17.98 19.36
N GLU A 124 -16.35 18.40 18.33
CA GLU A 124 -15.96 19.81 18.15
C GLU A 124 -16.86 20.57 17.18
N GLY A 125 -17.80 19.88 16.51
CA GLY A 125 -18.74 20.49 15.57
C GLY A 125 -18.11 20.91 14.24
N PHE A 126 -16.88 20.46 13.93
CA PHE A 126 -16.20 20.84 12.70
C PHE A 126 -16.64 19.97 11.51
N GLU A 127 -17.62 20.44 10.74
CA GLU A 127 -18.24 19.71 9.63
C GLU A 127 -17.26 19.31 8.51
N TYR A 128 -16.19 20.08 8.32
CA TYR A 128 -15.18 19.80 7.29
C TYR A 128 -14.15 18.74 7.71
N ALA A 129 -14.14 18.28 8.98
CA ALA A 129 -13.16 17.31 9.46
C ALA A 129 -13.09 16.01 8.62
N PRO A 130 -14.22 15.38 8.24
CA PRO A 130 -14.18 14.16 7.44
C PRO A 130 -13.66 14.40 6.01
N HIS A 131 -13.90 15.59 5.45
CA HIS A 131 -13.42 15.97 4.11
C HIS A 131 -11.90 16.07 4.09
N ILE A 132 -11.32 16.73 5.11
CA ILE A 132 -9.87 16.86 5.27
C ILE A 132 -9.24 15.49 5.54
N ALA A 133 -9.84 14.70 6.43
CA ALA A 133 -9.38 13.34 6.73
C ALA A 133 -9.37 12.46 5.47
N ALA A 134 -10.41 12.56 4.63
CA ALA A 134 -10.51 11.83 3.37
C ALA A 134 -9.48 12.29 2.33
N LEU A 135 -9.18 13.59 2.26
CA LEU A 135 -8.14 14.13 1.39
C LEU A 135 -6.75 13.66 1.81
N ILE A 136 -6.44 13.73 3.11
CA ILE A 136 -5.16 13.28 3.67
C ILE A 136 -5.00 11.77 3.44
N SER A 137 -6.02 10.98 3.76
CA SER A 137 -5.96 9.52 3.64
C SER A 137 -5.84 9.06 2.19
N GLY A 138 -6.61 9.66 1.28
CA GLY A 138 -6.53 9.40 -0.16
C GLY A 138 -5.19 9.82 -0.76
N GLY A 139 -4.72 11.03 -0.43
CA GLY A 139 -3.43 11.54 -0.89
C GLY A 139 -2.25 10.71 -0.38
N PHE A 140 -2.29 10.32 0.89
CA PHE A 140 -1.27 9.47 1.50
C PHE A 140 -1.29 8.06 0.88
N MET A 141 -2.45 7.48 0.64
CA MET A 141 -2.59 6.20 -0.06
C MET A 141 -2.02 6.27 -1.49
N ALA A 142 -2.34 7.34 -2.23
CA ALA A 142 -1.82 7.55 -3.58
C ALA A 142 -0.29 7.67 -3.59
N TYR A 143 0.27 8.41 -2.63
CA TYR A 143 1.71 8.56 -2.46
C TYR A 143 2.38 7.21 -2.17
N LEU A 144 1.83 6.42 -1.25
CA LEU A 144 2.38 5.12 -0.87
C LEU A 144 2.36 4.14 -2.04
N LEU A 145 1.25 4.07 -2.77
CA LEU A 145 1.10 3.18 -3.93
C LEU A 145 1.98 3.63 -5.11
N TYR A 146 2.18 4.93 -5.30
CA TYR A 146 3.05 5.46 -6.35
C TYR A 146 4.53 5.24 -6.05
N LYS A 147 4.95 5.52 -4.80
CA LYS A 147 6.36 5.42 -4.39
C LYS A 147 6.79 4.00 -4.09
N TYR A 148 5.92 3.20 -3.49
CA TYR A 148 6.18 1.83 -3.06
C TYR A 148 5.16 0.86 -3.70
N PRO A 149 5.24 0.65 -5.02
CA PRO A 149 4.26 -0.14 -5.77
C PRO A 149 4.23 -1.62 -5.36
N THR A 150 5.23 -2.15 -4.65
CA THR A 150 5.26 -3.54 -4.14
C THR A 150 4.99 -3.66 -2.63
N GLY A 151 4.76 -2.54 -1.94
CA GLY A 151 4.60 -2.50 -0.49
C GLY A 151 5.89 -2.76 0.30
N GLU A 152 7.06 -2.67 -0.35
CA GLU A 152 8.36 -2.78 0.32
C GLU A 152 8.81 -1.39 0.80
N TYR A 153 8.30 -0.97 1.95
CA TYR A 153 8.55 0.37 2.51
C TYR A 153 9.93 0.53 3.18
N LEU A 154 10.67 -0.57 3.40
CA LEU A 154 11.82 -0.61 4.31
C LEU A 154 13.10 -1.29 3.76
N GLN A 155 13.16 -1.65 2.49
CA GLN A 155 14.40 -2.24 1.95
C GLN A 155 15.46 -1.19 1.55
N GLU A 156 15.14 0.09 1.61
CA GLU A 156 16.15 1.13 1.39
C GLU A 156 16.86 1.46 2.70
N ILE A 157 18.20 1.28 2.67
CA ILE A 157 19.20 1.64 3.68
C ILE A 157 19.43 0.59 4.78
N LYS A 158 19.99 -0.55 4.38
CA LYS A 158 21.16 -1.10 5.09
C LYS A 158 22.36 -1.02 4.15
N HIS A 159 22.97 0.15 4.08
CA HIS A 159 24.39 0.24 3.79
C HIS A 159 25.08 -0.23 5.08
N ASN A 160 25.38 -1.52 5.15
CA ASN A 160 26.39 -1.97 6.10
C ASN A 160 27.72 -1.56 5.47
N ASP A 161 28.27 -0.45 5.96
CA ASP A 161 29.71 -0.20 5.94
C ASP A 161 30.44 -1.31 6.72
#